data_AF-A0A7C7NZV9-F1
#
_entry.id   AF-A0A7C7NZV9-F1
#
_cell.length_a   1.000
_cell.length_b   1.000
_cell.length_c   1.000
_cell.angle_alpha   90.00
_cell.angle_beta   90.00
_cell.angle_gamma   90.00
#
_symmetry.space_group_name_H-M   'P 1'
#
loop_
_entity.id
_entity.type
_entity.pdbx_description
1 polymer ?
#
loop_
_entity_poly.entity_id
_entity_poly.type
_entity_poly.pdbx_seq_one_letter_code
_entity_poly.pdbx_strand_id
1 'polypeptide(L)' 'GLFEGEPERDVFGRFEVPFKKVGKLIVPTAQEIKENNRARSAKLRIAEKL' A
#
# COMPACT_ATOMS: atom_id res chain seq x y z
N GLY A 1 17.80 -6.04 16.16
CA GLY A 1 16.44 -5.57 15.90
C GLY A 1 16.53 -4.29 15.10
N LEU A 2 15.83 -4.20 13.97
CA LEU A 2 15.77 -2.98 13.17
C LEU A 2 14.68 -2.08 13.74
N PHE A 3 15.08 -1.00 14.42
CA PHE A 3 14.19 0.04 14.96
C PHE A 3 14.32 1.36 14.18
N GLU A 4 14.59 1.29 12.87
CA GLU A 4 14.88 2.47 12.02
C GLU A 4 13.68 2.98 11.21
N GLY A 5 12.45 2.55 11.54
CA GLY A 5 11.30 2.81 10.66
C GLY A 5 9.99 3.19 11.34
N GLU A 6 9.98 3.49 12.64
CA GLU A 6 8.77 4.02 13.26
C GLU A 6 8.65 5.51 12.91
N PRO A 7 7.61 5.94 12.18
CA PRO A 7 7.39 7.36 11.91
C PRO A 7 7.14 8.09 13.22
N GLU A 8 7.56 9.35 13.33
CA GLU A 8 7.30 10.16 14.51
C GLU A 8 5.81 10.15 14.85
N ARG A 9 5.49 9.67 16.05
CA ARG A 9 4.13 9.61 16.58
C ARG A 9 3.90 10.87 17.40
N ASP A 10 2.91 11.65 16.97
CA ASP A 10 2.36 12.71 17.82
C ASP A 10 1.61 12.08 19.03
N VAL A 11 1.31 12.87 20.06
CA VAL A 11 0.65 12.45 21.32
C VAL A 11 -0.69 11.74 21.08
N PHE A 12 -1.31 11.97 19.91
CA PHE A 12 -2.54 11.33 19.45
C PHE A 12 -2.34 10.06 18.61
N GLY A 13 -1.10 9.56 18.49
CA GLY A 13 -0.77 8.38 17.69
C GLY A 13 -0.89 8.58 16.17
N ARG A 14 -0.87 9.83 15.71
CA ARG A 14 -0.84 10.15 14.28
C ARG A 14 0.61 10.12 13.81
N PHE A 15 0.83 9.45 12.70
CA PHE A 15 2.12 9.35 12.04
C PHE A 15 2.20 10.43 10.96
N GLU A 16 3.21 11.30 11.01
CA GLU A 16 3.52 12.21 9.90
C GLU A 16 4.23 11.42 8.80
N VAL A 17 3.44 10.82 7.91
CA VAL A 17 3.95 10.17 6.71
C VAL A 17 3.90 11.13 5.54
N PRO A 18 4.96 11.25 4.72
CA PRO A 18 4.98 12.15 3.56
C PRO A 18 3.96 11.77 2.47
N PHE A 19 3.44 10.55 2.53
CA PHE A 19 2.42 10.04 1.62
C PHE A 19 1.24 9.47 2.41
N LYS A 20 0.04 9.95 2.10
CA LYS A 20 -1.21 9.38 2.61
C LYS A 20 -1.56 8.17 1.76
N LYS A 21 -1.76 7.00 2.38
CA LYS A 21 -2.24 5.81 1.66
C LYS A 21 -3.65 6.07 1.13
N VAL A 22 -3.86 5.91 -0.17
CA VAL A 22 -5.16 6.12 -0.82
C VAL A 22 -5.71 4.78 -1.26
N GLY A 23 -6.84 4.40 -0.67
CA GLY A 23 -7.58 3.19 -1.02
C GLY A 23 -7.05 1.90 -0.39
N LYS A 24 -7.65 0.78 -0.83
CA LYS A 24 -7.30 -0.58 -0.43
C LYS A 24 -6.35 -1.19 -1.47
N LEU A 25 -5.71 -2.30 -1.11
CA LEU A 25 -4.91 -3.10 -2.03
C LEU A 25 -5.79 -3.58 -3.19
N ILE A 26 -5.44 -3.22 -4.42
CA ILE A 26 -6.16 -3.70 -5.60
C ILE A 26 -5.46 -4.96 -6.09
N VAL A 27 -6.25 -6.02 -6.23
CA VAL A 27 -5.83 -7.31 -6.77
C VAL A 27 -6.58 -7.57 -8.08
N PRO A 28 -5.95 -8.25 -9.05
CA PRO A 28 -6.58 -8.56 -10.32
C PRO A 28 -7.73 -9.55 -10.14
N THR A 29 -8.70 -9.44 -11.03
CA THR A 29 -9.90 -10.28 -11.02
C THR A 29 -9.61 -11.68 -11.58
N ALA A 30 -10.47 -12.66 -11.26
CA ALA A 30 -10.30 -14.03 -11.74
C ALA A 30 -10.39 -14.16 -13.28
N GLN A 31 -11.15 -13.27 -13.94
CA GLN A 31 -11.22 -13.20 -15.40
C GLN A 31 -9.90 -12.71 -16.01
N GLU A 32 -9.34 -11.63 -15.48
CA GLU A 32 -8.03 -11.11 -15.93
C GLU A 32 -6.89 -12.11 -15.70
N ILE A 33 -6.92 -12.88 -14.60
CA ILE A 33 -5.92 -13.93 -14.35
C ILE A 33 -6.02 -15.05 -15.39
N LYS A 34 -7.23 -15.37 -15.86
CA LYS A 34 -7.47 -16.42 -16.87
C LYS A 34 -7.01 -16.01 -18.26
N GLU A 35 -7.17 -14.74 -18.62
CA GLU A 35 -6.69 -14.18 -19.89
C GLU A 35 -5.19 -13.86 -19.86
N ASN A 36 -4.67 -13.45 -18.70
CA ASN A 36 -3.27 -13.12 -18.49
C ASN A 36 -2.73 -13.76 -17.20
N ASN A 37 -2.14 -14.95 -17.34
CA ASN A 37 -1.51 -15.68 -16.24
C ASN A 37 -0.42 -14.88 -15.51
N ARG A 38 0.18 -13.85 -16.13
CA ARG A 38 1.20 -13.00 -15.48
C ARG A 38 0.60 -12.00 -14.49
N ALA A 39 -0.70 -11.72 -14.57
CA ALA A 39 -1.39 -10.84 -13.64
C ALA A 39 -1.57 -11.46 -12.25
N ARG A 40 -1.49 -12.79 -12.11
CA ARG A 40 -1.80 -13.52 -10.86
C ARG A 40 -1.10 -13.00 -9.59
N SER A 41 0.09 -12.42 -9.73
CA SER A 41 0.88 -11.89 -8.61
C SER A 41 0.83 -10.36 -8.47
N ALA A 42 0.15 -9.66 -9.38
CA ALA A 42 0.11 -8.20 -9.37
C ALA A 42 -0.67 -7.70 -8.14
N LYS A 43 -0.09 -6.70 -7.46
CA LYS A 43 -0.67 -6.03 -6.30
C LYS A 43 -0.44 -4.54 -6.48
N LEU A 44 -1.50 -3.79 -6.75
CA LEU A 44 -1.41 -2.34 -6.93
C LEU A 44 -1.57 -1.64 -5.58
N ARG A 45 -0.60 -0.79 -5.24
CA ARG A 45 -0.61 0.07 -4.04
C ARG A 45 -0.52 1.52 -4.48
N ILE A 46 -1.40 2.37 -3.95
CA ILE A 46 -1.49 3.79 -4.31
C ILE A 46 -1.33 4.61 -3.03
N ALA A 47 -0.56 5.67 -3.12
CA ALA A 47 -0.44 6.68 -2.08
C ALA A 47 -0.37 8.06 -2.74
N GLU A 48 -0.96 9.05 -2.09
CA GLU A 48 -0.99 10.44 -2.53
C GLU A 48 -0.03 11.26 -1.68
N LYS A 49 0.70 12.17 -2.32
CA LYS A 49 1.59 13.12 -1.63
C LYS A 49 0.72 14.21 -0.99
N LEU A 50 0.93 14.47 0.30
CA LEU A 50 0.26 15.55 1.04
C LEU A 50 0.62 16.93 0.50
#